data_AF-W1Y1A3-F1
#
_entry.id   AF-W1Y1A3-F1
#
_cell.length_a   1.000
_cell.length_b   1.000
_cell.length_c   1.000
_cell.angle_alpha   90.00
_cell.angle_beta   90.00
_cell.angle_gamma   90.00
#
_symmetry.space_group_name_H-M   'P 1'
#
loop_
_entity.id
_entity.type
_entity.pdbx_description
1 polymer ?
#
loop_
_entity_poly.entity_id
_entity_poly.type
_entity_poly.pdbx_seq_one_letter_code
_entity_poly.pdbx_strand_id
1 'polypeptide(L)'
;DAMPSGKASYSGFTLVLDSQQVEEGKRWFDNLAANGKIEMAWQETFWAHGFGKVTDKFGVPWMINVVKQQPFAMLFTVSTIHCISSMVETIRGRPRIGRGGSSG
;
A
#
# COMPACT_ATOMS: atom_id res chain seq x y z
N ASP A 1 29.68 5.91 37.49
CA ASP A 1 28.96 5.88 36.20
C ASP A 1 29.38 4.66 35.39
N ALA A 2 28.61 3.58 35.46
CA ALA A 2 28.87 2.37 34.70
C ALA A 2 28.23 2.48 33.31
N MET A 3 29.05 2.60 32.27
CA MET A 3 28.60 2.44 30.88
C MET A 3 28.32 0.94 30.66
N PRO A 4 27.11 0.53 30.23
CA PRO A 4 26.85 -0.87 29.91
C PRO A 4 27.77 -1.29 28.75
N SER A 5 28.76 -2.11 29.04
CA SER A 5 29.81 -2.59 28.12
C SER A 5 29.35 -3.71 27.19
N GLY A 6 28.04 -3.94 27.07
CA GLY A 6 27.46 -4.94 26.18
C GLY A 6 26.90 -4.27 24.92
N LYS A 7 27.29 -4.77 23.73
CA LYS A 7 26.55 -4.42 22.51
C LYS A 7 25.10 -4.87 22.71
N ALA A 8 24.15 -3.94 22.62
CA ALA A 8 22.73 -4.27 22.61
C ALA A 8 22.46 -5.21 21.43
N SER A 9 21.82 -6.35 21.70
CA SER A 9 21.41 -7.30 20.68
C SER A 9 19.92 -7.12 20.42
N TYR A 10 19.57 -6.63 19.23
CA TYR A 10 18.19 -6.47 18.80
C TYR A 10 17.75 -7.71 18.03
N SER A 11 16.70 -8.39 18.51
CA SER A 11 16.18 -9.61 17.89
C SER A 11 14.68 -9.73 18.09
N GLY A 12 13.99 -10.44 17.20
CA GLY A 12 12.55 -10.69 17.30
C GLY A 12 11.66 -9.57 16.75
N PHE A 13 12.24 -8.49 16.21
CA PHE A 13 11.51 -7.43 15.53
C PHE A 13 12.29 -6.89 14.33
N THR A 14 11.63 -6.14 13.44
CA THR A 14 12.25 -5.41 12.32
C THR A 14 11.46 -4.14 12.09
N LEU A 15 12.16 -3.02 11.91
CA LEU A 15 11.54 -1.74 11.61
C LEU A 15 11.30 -1.62 10.10
N VAL A 16 10.12 -1.15 9.72
CA VAL A 16 9.74 -0.99 8.31
C VAL A 16 9.52 0.50 8.03
N LEU A 17 10.14 0.98 6.95
CA LEU A 17 9.93 2.31 6.41
C LEU A 17 9.30 2.20 5.03
N ASP A 18 8.11 2.75 4.88
CA ASP A 18 7.41 2.86 3.60
C ASP A 18 7.50 4.30 3.08
N SER A 19 7.90 4.47 1.82
CA SER A 19 7.81 5.77 1.11
C SER A 19 7.05 5.62 -0.21
N GLN A 20 6.51 6.72 -0.69
CA GLN A 20 5.91 6.81 -2.02
C GLN A 20 6.95 7.22 -3.09
N GLN A 21 8.12 7.70 -2.67
CA GLN A 21 9.17 8.20 -3.56
C GLN A 21 10.40 7.27 -3.52
N VAL A 22 10.84 6.83 -4.70
CA VAL A 22 11.97 5.89 -4.83
C VAL A 22 13.27 6.53 -4.35
N GLU A 23 13.47 7.81 -4.66
CA GLU A 23 14.68 8.57 -4.29
C GLU A 23 14.81 8.71 -2.79
N GLU A 24 13.68 8.94 -2.10
CA GLU A 24 13.66 9.04 -0.64
C GLU A 24 13.94 7.69 0.03
N GLY A 25 13.28 6.63 -0.43
CA GLY A 25 13.52 5.27 0.07
C GLY A 25 14.98 4.85 -0.15
N LYS A 26 15.53 5.13 -1.32
CA LYS A 26 16.95 4.85 -1.63
C LYS A 26 17.88 5.64 -0.71
N ARG A 27 17.61 6.94 -0.48
CA ARG A 27 18.41 7.78 0.42
C ARG A 27 18.45 7.21 1.84
N TRP A 28 17.30 6.76 2.36
CA TRP A 28 17.26 6.13 3.68
C TRP A 28 18.06 4.83 3.71
N PHE A 29 17.89 3.98 2.70
CA PHE A 29 18.65 2.74 2.58
C PHE A 29 20.16 3.00 2.55
N ASP A 30 20.63 3.91 1.72
CA ASP A 30 22.06 4.24 1.59
C ASP A 30 22.63 4.74 2.93
N ASN A 31 21.90 5.58 3.65
CA ASN A 31 22.31 6.10 4.96
C ASN A 31 22.40 5.01 6.03
N LEU A 32 21.44 4.09 6.06
CA LEU A 32 21.44 2.95 6.99
C LEU A 32 22.53 1.93 6.62
N ALA A 33 22.81 1.77 5.32
CA ALA A 33 23.81 0.84 4.80
C ALA A 33 25.25 1.34 4.94
N ALA A 34 25.50 2.65 4.97
CA ALA A 34 26.83 3.25 4.96
C ALA A 34 27.79 2.69 6.04
N ASN A 35 27.25 2.23 7.18
CA ASN A 35 28.01 1.53 8.22
C ASN A 35 27.25 0.30 8.76
N GLY A 36 26.30 -0.18 7.97
CA GLY A 36 25.45 -1.32 8.30
C GLY A 36 25.89 -2.59 7.59
N LYS A 37 25.11 -3.65 7.81
CA LYS A 37 25.18 -4.89 7.04
C LYS A 37 23.99 -4.94 6.10
N ILE A 38 24.27 -4.90 4.79
CA ILE A 38 23.25 -5.13 3.78
C ILE A 38 22.89 -6.62 3.80
N GLU A 39 21.64 -6.93 4.11
CA GLU A 39 21.10 -8.29 3.99
C GLU A 39 20.48 -8.51 2.61
N MET A 40 19.84 -7.48 2.09
CA MET A 40 19.30 -7.44 0.74
C MET A 40 19.56 -6.06 0.15
N ALA A 41 20.34 -6.02 -0.93
CA ALA A 41 20.65 -4.80 -1.63
C ALA A 41 19.37 -4.15 -2.18
N TRP A 42 19.38 -2.83 -2.24
CA TRP A 42 18.31 -2.04 -2.84
C TRP A 42 18.07 -2.47 -4.28
N GLN A 43 16.86 -2.96 -4.56
CA GLN A 43 16.48 -3.43 -5.89
C GLN A 43 14.98 -3.27 -6.10
N GLU A 44 14.56 -3.23 -7.37
CA GLU A 44 13.16 -3.29 -7.73
C GLU A 44 12.63 -4.72 -7.57
N THR A 45 11.38 -4.86 -7.14
CA THR A 45 10.69 -6.16 -7.01
C THR A 45 9.37 -6.15 -7.78
N PHE A 46 8.67 -7.29 -7.79
CA PHE A 46 7.37 -7.36 -8.49
C PHE A 46 6.33 -6.41 -7.85
N TRP A 47 6.40 -6.16 -6.54
CA TRP A 47 5.42 -5.37 -5.77
C TRP A 47 5.89 -3.97 -5.37
N ALA A 48 7.19 -3.68 -5.46
CA ALA A 48 7.79 -2.42 -5.03
C ALA A 48 8.71 -1.84 -6.11
N HIS A 49 8.66 -0.51 -6.29
CA HIS A 49 9.64 0.22 -7.09
C HIS A 49 11.03 0.18 -6.47
N GLY A 50 11.12 -0.02 -5.15
CA GLY A 50 12.37 -0.23 -4.45
C GLY A 50 12.16 -0.97 -3.13
N PHE A 51 12.99 -1.98 -2.89
CA PHE A 51 12.99 -2.76 -1.68
C PHE A 51 14.43 -3.05 -1.24
N GLY A 52 14.69 -2.95 0.05
CA GLY A 52 15.99 -3.29 0.63
C GLY A 52 15.87 -3.67 2.10
N LYS A 53 16.82 -4.49 2.56
CA LYS A 53 16.94 -4.90 3.95
C LYS A 53 18.36 -4.69 4.44
N VAL A 54 18.49 -4.00 5.56
CA VAL A 54 19.78 -3.61 6.13
C VAL A 54 19.72 -3.65 7.64
N THR A 55 20.76 -4.18 8.27
CA THR A 55 20.98 -3.98 9.70
C THR A 55 21.91 -2.78 9.87
N ASP A 56 21.52 -1.75 10.62
CA ASP A 56 22.33 -0.53 10.78
C ASP A 56 23.58 -0.76 11.66
N LYS A 57 24.39 0.29 11.84
CA LYS A 57 25.61 0.26 12.67
C LYS A 57 25.36 -0.02 14.16
N PHE A 58 24.13 0.17 14.63
CA PHE A 58 23.72 -0.09 16.01
C PHE A 58 23.17 -1.51 16.19
N GLY A 59 23.02 -2.27 15.10
CA GLY A 59 22.50 -3.63 15.12
C GLY A 59 20.97 -3.70 14.99
N VAL A 60 20.30 -2.60 14.63
CA VAL A 60 18.84 -2.60 14.43
C VAL A 60 18.51 -3.08 13.02
N PRO A 61 17.66 -4.09 12.84
CA PRO A 61 17.22 -4.55 11.53
C PRO A 61 16.15 -3.61 10.94
N TRP A 62 16.40 -3.17 9.72
CA TRP A 62 15.54 -2.28 8.92
C TRP A 62 15.13 -2.92 7.60
N MET A 63 13.91 -2.62 7.19
CA MET A 63 13.35 -2.93 5.88
C MET A 63 12.79 -1.63 5.28
N ILE A 64 13.17 -1.33 4.05
CA ILE A 64 12.72 -0.13 3.35
C ILE A 64 11.97 -0.57 2.10
N ASN A 65 10.80 0.02 1.89
CA ASN A 65 9.86 -0.43 0.88
C ASN A 65 9.19 0.77 0.20
N VAL A 66 9.16 0.76 -1.12
CA VAL A 66 8.48 1.77 -1.95
C VAL A 66 7.49 1.03 -2.83
N VAL A 67 6.27 0.84 -2.31
CA VAL A 67 5.24 -0.01 -2.93
C VAL A 67 4.78 0.57 -4.26
N LYS A 68 4.63 -0.29 -5.27
CA LYS A 68 3.95 0.07 -6.53
C LYS A 68 2.48 0.27 -6.21
N GLN A 69 1.98 1.51 -6.29
CA GLN A 69 0.54 1.72 -6.22
C GLN A 69 -0.10 1.14 -7.48
N GLN A 70 -0.59 -0.10 -7.37
CA GLN A 70 -1.55 -0.60 -8.33
C GLN A 70 -2.83 0.20 -8.15
N PRO A 71 -3.35 0.88 -9.19
CA PRO A 71 -4.60 1.60 -9.07
C PRO A 71 -5.75 0.58 -9.03
N PHE A 72 -5.95 -0.07 -7.89
CA PHE A 72 -7.18 -0.80 -7.61
C PHE A 72 -8.39 0.16 -7.52
N ALA A 73 -8.12 1.47 -7.40
CA ALA A 73 -9.11 2.53 -7.44
C ALA A 73 -9.73 2.78 -8.83
N MET A 74 -9.19 2.25 -9.93
CA MET A 74 -9.85 2.35 -11.25
C MET A 74 -10.84 1.22 -11.54
N LEU A 75 -10.85 0.13 -10.77
CA LEU A 75 -11.77 -0.99 -11.01
C LEU A 75 -13.09 -0.88 -10.23
N PHE A 76 -13.15 -0.07 -9.16
CA PHE A 76 -14.39 0.14 -8.41
C PHE A 76 -15.27 1.28 -8.95
N THR A 77 -14.74 2.19 -9.76
CA THR A 77 -15.55 3.27 -10.34
C THR A 77 -16.33 2.83 -11.57
N VAL A 78 -15.80 1.93 -12.40
CA VAL A 78 -16.49 1.50 -13.64
C VAL A 78 -17.64 0.52 -13.36
N SER A 79 -17.55 -0.32 -12.32
CA SER A 79 -18.61 -1.27 -11.95
C SER A 79 -19.78 -0.59 -11.21
N THR A 80 -19.48 0.38 -10.32
CA THR A 80 -20.51 1.04 -9.52
C THR A 80 -21.28 2.09 -10.32
N ILE A 81 -20.64 2.78 -11.28
CA ILE A 81 -21.31 3.78 -12.14
C ILE A 81 -22.24 3.11 -13.17
N HIS A 82 -21.86 1.96 -13.74
CA HIS A 82 -22.76 1.22 -14.65
C HIS A 82 -23.98 0.61 -13.92
N CYS A 83 -23.82 0.17 -12.67
CA CYS A 83 -24.92 -0.43 -11.91
C CYS A 83 -25.95 0.62 -11.45
N ILE A 84 -25.52 1.85 -11.13
CA ILE A 84 -26.43 2.93 -10.73
C ILE A 84 -27.18 3.52 -11.93
N SER A 85 -26.56 3.57 -13.12
CA SER A 85 -27.22 4.12 -14.32
C SER A 85 -28.37 3.24 -14.83
N SER A 86 -28.22 1.91 -14.85
CA SER A 86 -29.32 1.00 -15.24
C SER A 86 -30.48 0.98 -14.24
N MET A 87 -30.21 1.23 -12.95
CA MET A 87 -31.26 1.28 -11.93
C MET A 87 -32.11 2.55 -12.04
N VAL A 88 -31.53 3.69 -12.43
CA VAL A 88 -32.26 4.96 -12.64
C VAL A 88 -33.14 4.95 -13.89
N GLU A 89 -32.71 4.31 -14.99
CA GLU A 89 -33.52 4.21 -16.22
C GLU A 89 -34.72 3.25 -16.06
N THR A 90 -34.57 2.19 -15.26
CA THR A 90 -35.65 1.24 -14.98
C THR A 90 -36.83 1.87 -14.21
N ILE A 91 -36.57 2.89 -13.38
CA ILE A 91 -37.62 3.59 -12.61
C ILE A 91 -38.38 4.60 -13.48
N ARG A 92 -37.76 5.15 -14.53
CA ARG A 92 -38.38 6.15 -15.41
C ARG A 92 -39.17 5.54 -16.58
N GLY A 93 -39.02 4.24 -16.84
CA GLY A 93 -39.59 3.58 -18.02
C GLY A 93 -40.91 2.80 -17.84
N ARG A 94 -41.51 2.72 -16.64
CA ARG A 94 -42.79 1.96 -16.49
C ARG A 94 -44.00 2.80 -16.97
N PRO A 95 -44.72 2.39 -18.03
CA PRO A 95 -46.00 2.98 -18.36
C PRO A 95 -47.00 2.62 -17.25
N ARG A 96 -47.75 3.60 -16.73
CA ARG A 96 -48.89 3.33 -15.85
C ARG A 96 -49.94 2.55 -16.65
N ILE A 97 -50.07 1.25 -16.36
CA ILE A 97 -51.25 0.47 -16.77
C ILE A 97 -52.44 1.02 -15.97
N GLY A 98 -53.27 1.80 -16.65
CA GLY A 98 -54.61 2.17 -16.19
C GLY A 98 -55.65 1.25 -16.82
N ARG A 99 -56.60 0.77 -16.00
CA ARG A 99 -57.99 0.33 -16.28
C ARG A 99 -58.37 -0.73 -15.24
N GLY A 100 -59.54 -0.75 -14.64
CA GLY A 100 -60.74 0.07 -14.78
C GLY A 100 -61.78 -0.48 -13.79
N GLY A 101 -62.44 0.39 -13.03
CA GLY A 101 -63.53 0.02 -12.13
C GLY A 101 -64.80 -0.25 -12.94
N SER A 102 -65.43 -1.39 -12.67
CA SER A 102 -66.76 -1.76 -13.14
C SER A 102 -67.78 -1.34 -12.08
N SER A 103 -68.72 -0.47 -12.44
CA SER A 103 -69.98 -0.32 -11.71
C SER A 103 -71.09 -0.02 -12.71
N GLY A 104 -72.05 -0.94 -12.78
CA GLY A 104 -73.32 -0.90 -13.48
C GLY A 104 -74.27 -1.83 -12.74
#